data_AF-A0A932UE99-F1
#
_entry.id   AF-A0A932UE99-F1
#
_cell.length_a   1.000
_cell.length_b   1.000
_cell.length_c   1.000
_cell.angle_alpha   90.00
_cell.angle_beta   90.00
_cell.angle_gamma   90.00
#
_symmetry.space_group_name_H-M   'P 1'
#
loop_
_entity.id
_entity.type
_entity.pdbx_description
1 polymer ?
#
loop_
_entity_poly.entity_id
_entity_poly.type
_entity_poly.pdbx_seq_one_letter_code
_entity_poly.pdbx_strand_id
1 'polypeptide(L)'
;MKRRLPSVAALIRGAVIATILSIALFSAPVDVGAQTPPPATPGQPCPQSATELIRLYNDGRRDFSQYCALPRVSLRGVNLRESNFRRIDFVQADLSGSDLSFGIFESAVLRRTNFAGADLFQVIMGGADLRGANLSNTDLAYSLLPQVDLRDADLRAASLTEVDLRGAKMQGVRVAGAAFGAANLEGADLTGVDLSGVSLNFTNLPNVILNGGSLRQASLIGAVLRLVQLDRVDLSGANLQDADLTAAVATRTRLTGTNLGGARLDFTNLSLADLRGVDLTGAALHQVDLRGANLLGVDFSTVTLTEVQTDSTTLCPDATYGPCVLQY
;
A
#
# COMPACT_ATOMS: atom_id res chain seq x y z
N MET A 1 -23.51 -16.57 15.08
CA MET A 1 -22.18 -16.46 15.71
C MET A 1 -21.13 -16.22 14.63
N LYS A 2 -20.81 -14.95 14.33
CA LYS A 2 -19.69 -14.63 13.42
C LYS A 2 -18.39 -14.86 14.20
N ARG A 3 -17.69 -15.98 13.93
CA ARG A 3 -16.31 -16.16 14.39
C ARG A 3 -15.50 -15.05 13.73
N ARG A 4 -15.05 -14.06 14.51
CA ARG A 4 -14.06 -13.08 14.03
C ARG A 4 -12.81 -13.88 13.69
N LEU A 5 -12.50 -14.00 12.40
CA LEU A 5 -11.18 -14.41 11.95
C LEU A 5 -10.16 -13.49 12.65
N PRO A 6 -9.05 -14.01 13.19
CA PRO A 6 -8.00 -13.17 13.75
C PRO A 6 -7.60 -12.14 12.69
N SER A 7 -7.35 -10.89 13.10
CA SER A 7 -6.92 -9.86 12.14
C SER A 7 -5.60 -10.29 11.51
N VAL A 8 -5.39 -9.90 10.25
CA VAL A 8 -4.13 -10.08 9.52
C VAL A 8 -2.92 -9.62 10.35
N ALA A 9 -3.08 -8.55 11.13
CA ALA A 9 -2.07 -8.07 12.09
C ALA A 9 -1.67 -9.13 13.16
N ALA A 10 -2.55 -10.06 13.53
CA ALA A 10 -2.25 -11.16 14.45
C ALA A 10 -1.49 -12.31 13.79
N LEU A 11 -1.77 -12.60 12.50
CA LEU A 11 -1.01 -13.58 11.70
C LEU A 11 0.39 -13.05 11.34
N ILE A 12 0.49 -11.78 10.96
CA ILE A 12 1.76 -11.08 10.70
C ILE A 12 2.61 -11.01 11.97
N ARG A 13 2.03 -10.68 13.14
CA ARG A 13 2.76 -10.73 14.42
C ARG A 13 3.27 -12.13 14.74
N GLY A 14 2.50 -13.18 14.48
CA GLY A 14 2.93 -14.57 14.71
C GLY A 14 4.12 -14.99 13.83
N ALA A 15 4.06 -14.69 12.54
CA ALA A 15 5.12 -15.04 11.58
C ALA A 15 6.38 -14.15 11.74
N VAL A 16 6.21 -12.84 11.96
CA VAL A 16 7.33 -11.90 12.20
C VAL A 16 8.03 -12.16 13.52
N ILE A 17 7.29 -12.51 14.59
CA ILE A 17 7.90 -12.98 15.84
C ILE A 17 8.64 -14.29 15.61
N ALA A 18 8.09 -15.21 14.82
CA ALA A 18 8.79 -16.45 14.46
C ALA A 18 10.06 -16.18 13.66
N THR A 19 10.07 -15.26 12.68
CA THR A 19 11.26 -14.90 11.89
C THR A 19 12.30 -14.14 12.73
N ILE A 20 11.89 -13.22 13.61
CA ILE A 20 12.80 -12.55 14.56
C ILE A 20 13.37 -13.55 15.56
N LEU A 21 12.56 -14.50 16.07
CA LEU A 21 13.04 -15.61 16.90
C LEU A 21 13.96 -16.54 16.10
N SER A 22 13.64 -16.85 14.84
CA SER A 22 14.45 -17.69 13.96
C SER A 22 15.80 -17.03 13.65
N ILE A 23 15.87 -15.74 13.34
CA ILE A 23 17.15 -15.03 13.14
C ILE A 23 17.98 -15.03 14.44
N ALA A 24 17.33 -14.99 15.62
CA ALA A 24 18.02 -15.16 16.91
C ALA A 24 18.43 -16.63 17.21
N LEU A 25 17.68 -17.63 16.72
CA LEU A 25 17.87 -19.07 16.99
C LEU A 25 18.73 -19.81 15.94
N PHE A 26 18.72 -19.38 14.67
CA PHE A 26 19.48 -19.95 13.54
C PHE A 26 20.91 -19.40 13.42
N SER A 27 21.40 -18.77 14.48
CA SER A 27 22.84 -18.76 14.81
C SER A 27 23.40 -20.18 15.06
N ALA A 28 22.57 -21.22 14.98
CA ALA A 28 22.93 -22.62 15.13
C ALA A 28 23.24 -23.29 13.78
N PRO A 29 24.40 -23.95 13.63
CA PRO A 29 24.71 -24.77 12.46
C PRO A 29 23.86 -26.05 12.42
N VAL A 30 23.67 -26.62 11.23
CA VAL A 30 23.31 -28.02 11.06
C VAL A 30 24.44 -28.86 11.68
N ASP A 31 24.05 -29.70 12.63
CA ASP A 31 24.85 -30.38 13.67
C ASP A 31 26.07 -31.19 13.16
N VAL A 32 27.27 -30.85 13.64
CA VAL A 32 28.30 -31.82 14.08
C VAL A 32 29.12 -31.20 15.22
N GLY A 33 28.68 -31.42 16.47
CA GLY A 33 29.58 -31.39 17.64
C GLY A 33 29.50 -30.13 18.52
N ALA A 34 28.85 -30.32 19.66
CA ALA A 34 28.85 -29.52 20.89
C ALA A 34 29.83 -28.33 20.98
N GLN A 35 29.30 -27.13 20.75
CA GLN A 35 29.71 -25.89 21.43
C GLN A 35 28.52 -24.91 21.36
N THR A 36 28.12 -24.36 22.51
CA THR A 36 27.12 -23.30 22.61
C THR A 36 27.55 -22.10 21.76
N PRO A 37 26.70 -21.53 20.89
CA PRO A 37 27.10 -20.41 20.06
C PRO A 37 27.33 -19.15 20.92
N PRO A 38 28.31 -18.32 20.56
CA PRO A 38 28.52 -17.05 21.24
C PRO A 38 27.37 -16.09 20.90
N PRO A 39 27.01 -15.14 21.78
CA PRO A 39 26.04 -14.11 21.47
C PRO A 39 26.49 -13.27 20.26
N ALA A 40 25.52 -12.67 19.55
CA ALA A 40 25.75 -11.72 18.45
C ALA A 40 26.84 -10.72 18.84
N THR A 41 28.00 -10.82 18.17
CA THR A 41 29.21 -10.14 18.59
C THR A 41 29.30 -8.80 17.87
N PRO A 42 29.33 -7.65 18.58
CA PRO A 42 29.69 -6.38 17.98
C PRO A 42 31.08 -6.50 17.31
N GLY A 43 31.20 -6.15 16.02
CA GLY A 43 32.49 -6.06 15.33
C GLY A 43 32.78 -7.10 14.23
N GLN A 44 31.79 -7.85 13.73
CA GLN A 44 32.03 -8.63 12.51
C GLN A 44 32.21 -7.70 11.30
N PRO A 45 33.30 -7.84 10.51
CA PRO A 45 33.61 -6.93 9.42
C PRO A 45 32.51 -6.92 8.37
N CYS A 46 32.31 -5.73 7.78
CA CYS A 46 31.44 -5.58 6.62
C CYS A 46 32.01 -6.37 5.45
N PRO A 47 31.20 -7.20 4.76
CA PRO A 47 31.63 -7.77 3.50
C PRO A 47 32.01 -6.65 2.52
N GLN A 48 33.12 -6.82 1.82
CA GLN A 48 33.66 -5.84 0.88
C GLN A 48 33.23 -6.13 -0.57
N SER A 49 32.58 -7.27 -0.83
CA SER A 49 32.15 -7.70 -2.16
C SER A 49 30.95 -8.65 -2.11
N ALA A 50 30.32 -8.87 -3.27
CA ALA A 50 29.28 -9.88 -3.44
C ALA A 50 29.77 -11.27 -3.02
N THR A 51 30.95 -11.66 -3.52
CA THR A 51 31.55 -12.97 -3.27
C THR A 51 31.78 -13.20 -1.78
N GLU A 52 32.25 -12.19 -1.06
CA GLU A 52 32.45 -12.30 0.38
C GLU A 52 31.14 -12.40 1.14
N LEU A 53 30.12 -11.61 0.77
CA LEU A 53 28.79 -11.70 1.38
C LEU A 53 28.18 -13.10 1.18
N ILE A 54 28.23 -13.62 -0.04
CA ILE A 54 27.72 -14.95 -0.40
C ILE A 54 28.47 -16.03 0.38
N ARG A 55 29.81 -15.95 0.45
CA ARG A 55 30.61 -16.90 1.22
C ARG A 55 30.20 -16.89 2.70
N LEU A 56 30.10 -15.70 3.30
CA LEU A 56 29.67 -15.57 4.70
C LEU A 56 28.27 -16.13 4.93
N TYR A 57 27.33 -15.88 3.99
CA TYR A 57 26.00 -16.45 4.05
C TYR A 57 26.01 -17.99 4.01
N ASN A 58 26.82 -18.57 3.11
CA ASN A 58 26.99 -20.01 3.00
C ASN A 58 27.66 -20.62 4.24
N ASP A 59 28.51 -19.86 4.93
CA ASP A 59 29.12 -20.23 6.21
C ASP A 59 28.14 -20.08 7.41
N GLY A 60 26.88 -19.75 7.15
CA GLY A 60 25.82 -19.65 8.16
C GLY A 60 25.59 -18.24 8.71
N ARG A 61 26.35 -17.22 8.27
CA ARG A 61 26.08 -15.84 8.70
C ARG A 61 24.74 -15.39 8.13
N ARG A 62 23.83 -14.97 9.01
CA ARG A 62 22.58 -14.30 8.63
C ARG A 62 22.56 -12.83 9.00
N ASP A 63 23.38 -12.44 9.98
CA ASP A 63 23.43 -11.05 10.43
C ASP A 63 24.50 -10.22 9.69
N PHE A 64 24.03 -9.39 8.78
CA PHE A 64 24.78 -8.36 8.08
C PHE A 64 24.38 -6.96 8.54
N SER A 65 23.65 -6.85 9.66
CA SER A 65 23.22 -5.57 10.20
C SER A 65 24.42 -4.80 10.72
N GLN A 66 24.64 -3.65 10.09
CA GLN A 66 25.65 -2.62 10.38
C GLN A 66 25.57 -1.59 9.26
N TYR A 67 26.20 -0.42 9.41
CA TYR A 67 26.33 0.58 8.34
C TYR A 67 27.33 0.11 7.26
N CYS A 68 27.12 -1.10 6.73
CA CYS A 68 27.91 -1.67 5.66
C CYS A 68 27.44 -1.10 4.33
N ALA A 69 28.39 -0.60 3.53
CA ALA A 69 28.11 -0.06 2.22
C ALA A 69 28.60 -1.03 1.14
N LEU A 70 27.65 -1.56 0.37
CA LEU A 70 27.86 -2.42 -0.79
C LEU A 70 27.14 -1.82 -2.02
N PRO A 71 27.45 -0.56 -2.38
CA PRO A 71 26.79 0.07 -3.51
C PRO A 71 27.15 -0.65 -4.80
N ARG A 72 26.19 -0.76 -5.72
CA ARG A 72 26.37 -1.38 -7.05
C ARG A 72 26.82 -2.84 -7.04
N VAL A 73 26.74 -3.52 -5.89
CA VAL A 73 27.03 -4.95 -5.81
C VAL A 73 26.01 -5.73 -6.63
N SER A 74 26.43 -6.81 -7.29
CA SER A 74 25.50 -7.74 -7.93
C SER A 74 25.33 -8.99 -7.06
N LEU A 75 24.09 -9.21 -6.66
CA LEU A 75 23.57 -10.36 -5.90
C LEU A 75 22.38 -10.98 -6.64
N ARG A 76 22.38 -10.86 -7.98
CA ARG A 76 21.33 -11.34 -8.87
C ARG A 76 21.14 -12.86 -8.71
N GLY A 77 19.91 -13.28 -8.47
CA GLY A 77 19.54 -14.70 -8.33
C GLY A 77 20.13 -15.40 -7.10
N VAL A 78 20.72 -14.65 -6.16
CA VAL A 78 21.32 -15.22 -4.95
C VAL A 78 20.23 -15.54 -3.93
N ASN A 79 20.36 -16.66 -3.22
CA ASN A 79 19.56 -16.95 -2.04
C ASN A 79 20.18 -16.26 -0.82
N LEU A 80 19.43 -15.34 -0.22
CA LEU A 80 19.76 -14.58 0.99
C LEU A 80 18.58 -14.57 1.97
N ARG A 81 17.77 -15.63 1.97
CA ARG A 81 16.62 -15.80 2.87
C ARG A 81 17.00 -15.57 4.32
N GLU A 82 16.06 -15.01 5.09
CA GLU A 82 16.22 -14.82 6.54
C GLU A 82 17.47 -14.00 6.94
N SER A 83 18.01 -13.21 6.01
CA SER A 83 19.18 -12.36 6.29
C SER A 83 18.76 -11.04 6.92
N ASN A 84 19.52 -10.61 7.91
CA ASN A 84 19.38 -9.30 8.53
C ASN A 84 20.33 -8.31 7.85
N PHE A 85 19.77 -7.44 7.03
CA PHE A 85 20.40 -6.32 6.33
C PHE A 85 19.95 -4.96 6.88
N ARG A 86 19.55 -4.91 8.16
CA ARG A 86 19.17 -3.65 8.81
C ARG A 86 20.28 -2.60 8.65
N ARG A 87 19.90 -1.40 8.18
CA ARG A 87 20.79 -0.24 7.90
C ARG A 87 21.88 -0.46 6.84
N ILE A 88 21.79 -1.51 6.02
CA ILE A 88 22.72 -1.69 4.91
C ILE A 88 22.58 -0.58 3.87
N ASP A 89 23.66 -0.25 3.17
CA ASP A 89 23.61 0.56 1.96
C ASP A 89 23.83 -0.34 0.73
N PHE A 90 22.75 -0.55 -0.02
CA PHE A 90 22.72 -1.24 -1.31
C PHE A 90 22.34 -0.30 -2.45
N VAL A 91 22.71 0.98 -2.36
CA VAL A 91 22.43 1.95 -3.42
C VAL A 91 22.90 1.41 -4.77
N GLN A 92 21.98 1.37 -5.74
CA GLN A 92 22.23 0.86 -7.09
C GLN A 92 22.69 -0.61 -7.18
N ALA A 93 22.57 -1.41 -6.12
CA ALA A 93 22.84 -2.84 -6.18
C ALA A 93 21.85 -3.56 -7.09
N ASP A 94 22.25 -4.71 -7.62
CA ASP A 94 21.41 -5.61 -8.40
C ASP A 94 21.08 -6.86 -7.58
N LEU A 95 19.86 -6.90 -7.06
CA LEU A 95 19.22 -8.01 -6.34
C LEU A 95 18.11 -8.65 -7.20
N SER A 96 18.15 -8.50 -8.53
CA SER A 96 17.09 -9.06 -9.36
C SER A 96 17.02 -10.57 -9.27
N GLY A 97 15.81 -11.12 -9.14
CA GLY A 97 15.56 -12.56 -9.02
C GLY A 97 16.15 -13.22 -7.78
N SER A 98 16.71 -12.48 -6.83
CA SER A 98 17.22 -13.06 -5.58
C SER A 98 16.07 -13.50 -4.68
N ASP A 99 16.33 -14.50 -3.83
CA ASP A 99 15.42 -14.86 -2.75
C ASP A 99 15.85 -14.14 -1.47
N LEU A 100 15.07 -13.16 -1.06
CA LEU A 100 15.29 -12.31 0.12
C LEU A 100 14.15 -12.45 1.13
N SER A 101 13.26 -13.43 0.91
CA SER A 101 12.09 -13.64 1.75
C SER A 101 12.50 -13.80 3.22
N PHE A 102 11.63 -13.33 4.11
CA PHE A 102 11.87 -13.29 5.55
C PHE A 102 13.07 -12.42 5.98
N GLY A 103 13.63 -11.62 5.08
CA GLY A 103 14.76 -10.73 5.35
C GLY A 103 14.38 -9.45 6.09
N ILE A 104 15.36 -8.84 6.77
CA ILE A 104 15.21 -7.56 7.48
C ILE A 104 16.04 -6.49 6.77
N PHE A 105 15.39 -5.45 6.24
CA PHE A 105 15.99 -4.26 5.62
C PHE A 105 15.59 -2.98 6.35
N GLU A 106 15.24 -3.06 7.64
CA GLU A 106 14.79 -1.89 8.40
C GLU A 106 15.85 -0.76 8.32
N SER A 107 15.40 0.44 7.97
CA SER A 107 16.26 1.62 7.77
C SER A 107 17.40 1.43 6.74
N ALA A 108 17.31 0.46 5.82
CA ALA A 108 18.30 0.28 4.77
C ALA A 108 18.23 1.40 3.72
N VAL A 109 19.36 1.66 3.06
CA VAL A 109 19.47 2.58 1.92
C VAL A 109 19.48 1.75 0.65
N LEU A 110 18.33 1.71 -0.03
CA LEU A 110 18.03 0.86 -1.19
C LEU A 110 17.68 1.69 -2.44
N ARG A 111 18.22 2.91 -2.51
CA ARG A 111 17.91 3.83 -3.61
C ARG A 111 18.38 3.24 -4.93
N ARG A 112 17.48 3.22 -5.92
CA ARG A 112 17.76 2.72 -7.27
C ARG A 112 18.30 1.28 -7.28
N THR A 113 18.05 0.51 -6.23
CA THR A 113 18.37 -0.91 -6.18
C THR A 113 17.42 -1.67 -7.10
N ASN A 114 17.95 -2.63 -7.84
CA ASN A 114 17.16 -3.47 -8.73
C ASN A 114 16.73 -4.74 -7.99
N PHE A 115 15.46 -4.81 -7.61
CA PHE A 115 14.81 -6.00 -7.04
C PHE A 115 13.93 -6.73 -8.06
N ALA A 116 14.01 -6.43 -9.36
CA ALA A 116 13.08 -6.99 -10.33
C ALA A 116 12.97 -8.52 -10.24
N GLY A 117 11.75 -9.03 -10.05
CA GLY A 117 11.48 -10.46 -9.91
C GLY A 117 12.04 -11.12 -8.65
N ALA A 118 12.55 -10.36 -7.67
CA ALA A 118 13.01 -10.90 -6.40
C ALA A 118 11.83 -11.39 -5.55
N ASP A 119 12.07 -12.44 -4.77
CA ASP A 119 11.17 -12.86 -3.70
C ASP A 119 11.46 -12.01 -2.46
N LEU A 120 10.52 -11.16 -2.09
CA LEU A 120 10.54 -10.28 -0.93
C LEU A 120 9.38 -10.65 0.03
N PHE A 121 8.89 -11.90 -0.01
CA PHE A 121 7.80 -12.36 0.82
C PHE A 121 8.14 -12.19 2.31
N GLN A 122 7.23 -11.59 3.08
CA GLN A 122 7.38 -11.39 4.54
C GLN A 122 8.67 -10.67 4.97
N VAL A 123 9.14 -9.70 4.19
CA VAL A 123 10.30 -8.87 4.59
C VAL A 123 9.89 -7.72 5.52
N ILE A 124 10.87 -7.19 6.25
CA ILE A 124 10.71 -6.00 7.10
C ILE A 124 11.56 -4.87 6.55
N MET A 125 10.96 -3.81 5.99
CA MET A 125 11.68 -2.63 5.46
C MET A 125 11.21 -1.31 6.09
N GLY A 126 10.80 -1.34 7.36
CA GLY A 126 10.35 -0.14 8.06
C GLY A 126 11.35 1.02 7.95
N GLY A 127 10.89 2.17 7.48
CA GLY A 127 11.71 3.38 7.30
C GLY A 127 12.86 3.26 6.28
N ALA A 128 12.89 2.23 5.44
CA ALA A 128 13.91 2.09 4.39
C ALA A 128 13.73 3.13 3.27
N ASP A 129 14.84 3.48 2.62
CA ASP A 129 14.89 4.41 1.49
C ASP A 129 14.95 3.64 0.16
N LEU A 130 13.80 3.38 -0.46
CA LEU A 130 13.64 2.68 -1.75
C LEU A 130 13.41 3.65 -2.92
N ARG A 131 13.83 4.92 -2.80
CA ARG A 131 13.60 5.90 -3.87
C ARG A 131 14.17 5.45 -5.21
N GLY A 132 13.32 5.41 -6.22
CA GLY A 132 13.66 4.96 -7.57
C GLY A 132 14.07 3.49 -7.68
N ALA A 133 13.82 2.65 -6.66
CA ALA A 133 14.09 1.21 -6.73
C ALA A 133 13.18 0.53 -7.76
N ASN A 134 13.70 -0.51 -8.40
CA ASN A 134 12.92 -1.35 -9.30
C ASN A 134 12.41 -2.57 -8.54
N LEU A 135 11.14 -2.57 -8.16
CA LEU A 135 10.42 -3.67 -7.49
C LEU A 135 9.41 -4.33 -8.46
N SER A 136 9.63 -4.22 -9.76
CA SER A 136 8.71 -4.80 -10.72
C SER A 136 8.70 -6.33 -10.62
N ASN A 137 7.51 -6.93 -10.67
CA ASN A 137 7.30 -8.38 -10.56
C ASN A 137 7.84 -9.00 -9.26
N THR A 138 8.01 -8.23 -8.17
CA THR A 138 8.39 -8.79 -6.87
C THR A 138 7.20 -9.37 -6.13
N ASP A 139 7.43 -10.39 -5.29
CA ASP A 139 6.47 -10.76 -4.26
C ASP A 139 6.78 -10.02 -2.96
N LEU A 140 5.91 -9.09 -2.55
CA LEU A 140 5.97 -8.36 -1.27
C LEU A 140 4.83 -8.77 -0.34
N ALA A 141 4.11 -9.85 -0.63
CA ALA A 141 2.96 -10.24 0.16
C ALA A 141 3.33 -10.40 1.65
N TYR A 142 2.43 -9.94 2.51
CA TYR A 142 2.57 -10.01 3.98
C TYR A 142 3.79 -9.27 4.56
N SER A 143 4.41 -8.37 3.79
CA SER A 143 5.61 -7.64 4.24
C SER A 143 5.28 -6.41 5.09
N LEU A 144 6.24 -6.00 5.93
CA LEU A 144 6.15 -4.83 6.80
C LEU A 144 7.02 -3.68 6.28
N LEU A 145 6.40 -2.67 5.68
CA LEU A 145 7.05 -1.48 5.11
C LEU A 145 6.50 -0.16 5.71
N PRO A 146 6.27 -0.03 7.02
CA PRO A 146 5.78 1.23 7.58
C PRO A 146 6.80 2.35 7.36
N GLN A 147 6.33 3.54 7.01
CA GLN A 147 7.13 4.76 6.81
C GLN A 147 8.23 4.63 5.75
N VAL A 148 8.11 3.66 4.85
CA VAL A 148 9.06 3.45 3.75
C VAL A 148 8.99 4.60 2.74
N ASP A 149 10.13 4.94 2.13
CA ASP A 149 10.19 5.92 1.04
C ASP A 149 10.28 5.21 -0.32
N LEU A 150 9.15 5.13 -1.02
CA LEU A 150 8.98 4.50 -2.33
C LEU A 150 8.84 5.53 -3.47
N ARG A 151 9.24 6.79 -3.24
CA ARG A 151 9.11 7.82 -4.28
C ARG A 151 9.83 7.40 -5.56
N ASP A 152 9.14 7.55 -6.67
CA ASP A 152 9.60 7.18 -8.01
C ASP A 152 9.96 5.69 -8.20
N ALA A 153 9.59 4.80 -7.25
CA ALA A 153 9.84 3.38 -7.38
C ALA A 153 8.93 2.72 -8.43
N ASP A 154 9.36 1.59 -8.97
CA ASP A 154 8.59 0.79 -9.92
C ASP A 154 8.05 -0.47 -9.26
N LEU A 155 6.74 -0.52 -9.00
CA LEU A 155 6.00 -1.65 -8.43
C LEU A 155 5.13 -2.36 -9.47
N ARG A 156 5.38 -2.17 -10.78
CA ARG A 156 4.55 -2.79 -11.82
C ARG A 156 4.52 -4.31 -11.66
N ALA A 157 3.32 -4.87 -11.70
CA ALA A 157 3.06 -6.30 -11.50
C ALA A 157 3.59 -6.89 -10.18
N ALA A 158 3.89 -6.06 -9.16
CA ALA A 158 4.27 -6.56 -7.85
C ALA A 158 3.05 -7.09 -7.08
N SER A 159 3.24 -8.12 -6.28
CA SER A 159 2.26 -8.59 -5.31
C SER A 159 2.45 -7.81 -4.00
N LEU A 160 1.47 -7.00 -3.62
CA LEU A 160 1.40 -6.23 -2.36
C LEU A 160 0.23 -6.71 -1.50
N THR A 161 -0.22 -7.95 -1.69
CA THR A 161 -1.33 -8.53 -0.92
C THR A 161 -0.99 -8.51 0.57
N GLU A 162 -1.88 -7.94 1.38
CA GLU A 162 -1.73 -7.86 2.84
C GLU A 162 -0.43 -7.17 3.32
N VAL A 163 0.18 -6.31 2.50
CA VAL A 163 1.36 -5.53 2.90
C VAL A 163 0.99 -4.41 3.88
N ASP A 164 1.88 -4.08 4.82
CA ASP A 164 1.78 -2.89 5.67
C ASP A 164 2.64 -1.75 5.13
N LEU A 165 1.99 -0.75 4.53
CA LEU A 165 2.56 0.48 3.95
C LEU A 165 2.15 1.73 4.74
N ARG A 166 1.83 1.60 6.04
CA ARG A 166 1.40 2.74 6.87
C ARG A 166 2.39 3.90 6.81
N GLY A 167 1.91 5.09 6.46
CA GLY A 167 2.72 6.30 6.36
C GLY A 167 3.79 6.26 5.27
N ALA A 168 3.70 5.35 4.29
CA ALA A 168 4.64 5.28 3.18
C ALA A 168 4.57 6.54 2.30
N LYS A 169 5.71 6.94 1.73
CA LYS A 169 5.80 8.00 0.72
C LYS A 169 5.85 7.36 -0.65
N MET A 170 4.82 7.56 -1.45
CA MET A 170 4.62 6.81 -2.70
C MET A 170 4.39 7.74 -3.91
N GLN A 171 4.77 9.02 -3.82
CA GLN A 171 4.64 9.95 -4.93
C GLN A 171 5.47 9.49 -6.13
N GLY A 172 4.89 9.53 -7.34
CA GLY A 172 5.56 9.12 -8.57
C GLY A 172 5.73 7.60 -8.75
N VAL A 173 5.21 6.78 -7.83
CA VAL A 173 5.32 5.32 -7.92
C VAL A 173 4.58 4.78 -9.17
N ARG A 174 5.14 3.75 -9.81
CA ARG A 174 4.49 3.07 -10.93
C ARG A 174 3.87 1.76 -10.45
N VAL A 175 2.56 1.62 -10.57
CA VAL A 175 1.79 0.51 -9.94
C VAL A 175 0.90 -0.25 -10.93
N ALA A 176 1.10 -0.07 -12.24
CA ALA A 176 0.30 -0.78 -13.24
C ALA A 176 0.40 -2.30 -13.04
N GLY A 177 -0.75 -2.96 -12.88
CA GLY A 177 -0.86 -4.41 -12.64
C GLY A 177 -0.45 -4.87 -11.23
N ALA A 178 -0.12 -3.96 -10.31
CA ALA A 178 0.17 -4.33 -8.93
C ALA A 178 -1.09 -4.79 -8.20
N ALA A 179 -0.96 -5.74 -7.28
CA ALA A 179 -2.06 -6.29 -6.49
C ALA A 179 -1.99 -5.82 -5.04
N PHE A 180 -2.92 -4.99 -4.58
CA PHE A 180 -2.94 -4.45 -3.21
C PHE A 180 -4.01 -5.11 -2.32
N GLY A 181 -4.52 -6.30 -2.67
CA GLY A 181 -5.63 -6.92 -1.94
C GLY A 181 -5.39 -6.94 -0.42
N ALA A 182 -6.32 -6.34 0.34
CA ALA A 182 -6.22 -6.23 1.81
C ALA A 182 -4.94 -5.55 2.37
N ALA A 183 -4.22 -4.78 1.55
CA ALA A 183 -3.07 -3.98 2.02
C ALA A 183 -3.50 -2.87 3.00
N ASN A 184 -2.58 -2.48 3.89
CA ASN A 184 -2.75 -1.36 4.80
C ASN A 184 -1.90 -0.17 4.36
N LEU A 185 -2.53 0.87 3.86
CA LEU A 185 -1.89 2.12 3.41
C LEU A 185 -2.25 3.31 4.31
N GLU A 186 -2.75 3.08 5.54
CA GLU A 186 -3.17 4.18 6.42
C GLU A 186 -2.10 5.29 6.51
N GLY A 187 -2.52 6.52 6.22
CA GLY A 187 -1.66 7.72 6.23
C GLY A 187 -0.61 7.79 5.12
N ALA A 188 -0.64 6.91 4.12
CA ALA A 188 0.30 6.97 2.99
C ALA A 188 0.04 8.18 2.08
N ASP A 189 1.10 8.71 1.48
CA ASP A 189 1.03 9.80 0.51
C ASP A 189 1.22 9.27 -0.92
N LEU A 190 0.10 9.24 -1.65
CA LEU A 190 -0.04 8.82 -3.04
C LEU A 190 -0.41 10.02 -3.94
N THR A 191 -0.05 11.24 -3.55
CA THR A 191 -0.36 12.46 -4.33
C THR A 191 0.05 12.31 -5.80
N GLY A 192 -0.90 12.53 -6.71
CA GLY A 192 -0.68 12.46 -8.16
C GLY A 192 -0.41 11.07 -8.74
N VAL A 193 -0.57 9.99 -7.97
CA VAL A 193 -0.31 8.62 -8.45
C VAL A 193 -1.44 8.13 -9.37
N ASP A 194 -1.06 7.42 -10.43
CA ASP A 194 -1.98 6.71 -11.32
C ASP A 194 -2.20 5.27 -10.84
N LEU A 195 -3.36 5.02 -10.25
CA LEU A 195 -3.88 3.72 -9.81
C LEU A 195 -4.96 3.19 -10.78
N SER A 196 -5.00 3.68 -12.03
CA SER A 196 -6.01 3.23 -12.99
C SER A 196 -5.97 1.72 -13.21
N GLY A 197 -7.14 1.07 -13.10
CA GLY A 197 -7.28 -0.38 -13.27
C GLY A 197 -6.68 -1.24 -12.15
N VAL A 198 -6.14 -0.64 -11.09
CA VAL A 198 -5.54 -1.38 -9.97
C VAL A 198 -6.63 -2.00 -9.09
N SER A 199 -6.35 -3.19 -8.54
CA SER A 199 -7.20 -3.80 -7.51
C SER A 199 -6.72 -3.39 -6.11
N LEU A 200 -7.57 -2.63 -5.44
CA LEU A 200 -7.48 -2.15 -4.06
C LEU A 200 -8.63 -2.74 -3.22
N ASN A 201 -9.11 -3.94 -3.56
CA ASN A 201 -10.23 -4.56 -2.84
C ASN A 201 -9.84 -4.81 -1.38
N PHE A 202 -10.75 -4.46 -0.47
CA PHE A 202 -10.59 -4.62 0.98
C PHE A 202 -9.38 -3.91 1.59
N THR A 203 -8.75 -2.96 0.88
CA THR A 203 -7.60 -2.20 1.42
C THR A 203 -8.02 -1.26 2.54
N ASN A 204 -7.13 -1.05 3.50
CA ASN A 204 -7.25 -0.03 4.52
C ASN A 204 -6.50 1.24 4.07
N LEU A 205 -7.24 2.28 3.68
CA LEU A 205 -6.76 3.57 3.16
C LEU A 205 -7.11 4.79 4.06
N PRO A 206 -7.31 4.69 5.39
CA PRO A 206 -7.73 5.85 6.16
C PRO A 206 -6.61 6.90 6.21
N ASN A 207 -6.99 8.17 6.12
CA ASN A 207 -6.07 9.31 6.09
C ASN A 207 -5.06 9.31 4.92
N VAL A 208 -5.30 8.53 3.86
CA VAL A 208 -4.45 8.55 2.66
C VAL A 208 -4.62 9.87 1.91
N ILE A 209 -3.52 10.36 1.32
CA ILE A 209 -3.55 11.53 0.43
C ILE A 209 -3.39 11.06 -1.01
N LEU A 210 -4.40 11.30 -1.85
CA LEU A 210 -4.41 10.92 -3.27
C LEU A 210 -4.70 12.11 -4.20
N ASN A 211 -4.65 13.35 -3.68
CA ASN A 211 -5.04 14.55 -4.43
C ASN A 211 -4.36 14.60 -5.82
N GLY A 212 -5.17 14.89 -6.84
CA GLY A 212 -4.72 14.96 -8.24
C GLY A 212 -4.32 13.62 -8.88
N GLY A 213 -4.51 12.48 -8.22
CA GLY A 213 -4.27 11.15 -8.76
C GLY A 213 -5.40 10.62 -9.66
N SER A 214 -5.25 9.38 -10.12
CA SER A 214 -6.26 8.67 -10.92
C SER A 214 -6.57 7.31 -10.34
N LEU A 215 -7.86 6.99 -10.22
CA LEU A 215 -8.43 5.69 -9.86
C LEU A 215 -9.39 5.18 -10.95
N ARG A 216 -9.23 5.66 -12.20
CA ARG A 216 -10.10 5.25 -13.31
C ARG A 216 -10.16 3.73 -13.44
N GLN A 217 -11.37 3.18 -13.49
CA GLN A 217 -11.61 1.74 -13.61
C GLN A 217 -10.93 0.88 -12.51
N ALA A 218 -10.48 1.48 -11.41
CA ALA A 218 -9.93 0.74 -10.29
C ALA A 218 -11.05 -0.01 -9.53
N SER A 219 -10.68 -1.12 -8.89
CA SER A 219 -11.59 -1.88 -8.04
C SER A 219 -11.23 -1.63 -6.58
N LEU A 220 -12.13 -1.03 -5.80
CA LEU A 220 -12.00 -0.71 -4.38
C LEU A 220 -13.15 -1.32 -3.57
N ILE A 221 -13.62 -2.51 -3.97
CA ILE A 221 -14.76 -3.16 -3.32
C ILE A 221 -14.44 -3.40 -1.84
N GLY A 222 -15.31 -2.94 -0.96
CA GLY A 222 -15.16 -3.06 0.49
C GLY A 222 -13.94 -2.35 1.07
N ALA A 223 -13.32 -1.42 0.34
CA ALA A 223 -12.18 -0.66 0.84
C ALA A 223 -12.58 0.32 1.95
N VAL A 224 -11.68 0.57 2.90
CA VAL A 224 -11.86 1.55 3.98
C VAL A 224 -11.15 2.83 3.60
N LEU A 225 -11.89 3.85 3.17
CA LEU A 225 -11.44 5.14 2.65
C LEU A 225 -11.76 6.30 3.63
N ARG A 226 -11.85 6.03 4.92
CA ARG A 226 -12.24 7.05 5.90
C ARG A 226 -11.24 8.20 5.96
N LEU A 227 -11.71 9.44 5.94
CA LEU A 227 -10.84 10.63 6.00
C LEU A 227 -9.80 10.72 4.86
N VAL A 228 -10.01 10.01 3.74
CA VAL A 228 -9.12 10.08 2.57
C VAL A 228 -9.22 11.45 1.90
N GLN A 229 -8.11 11.93 1.34
CA GLN A 229 -8.08 13.13 0.50
C GLN A 229 -8.07 12.74 -0.98
N LEU A 230 -9.15 13.08 -1.69
CA LEU A 230 -9.43 12.76 -3.09
C LEU A 230 -9.66 14.03 -3.94
N ASP A 231 -9.16 15.20 -3.52
CA ASP A 231 -9.38 16.45 -4.26
C ASP A 231 -8.83 16.32 -5.69
N ARG A 232 -9.68 16.64 -6.67
CA ARG A 232 -9.36 16.55 -8.11
C ARG A 232 -8.93 15.17 -8.60
N VAL A 233 -9.32 14.09 -7.91
CA VAL A 233 -9.07 12.71 -8.37
C VAL A 233 -10.04 12.31 -9.48
N ASP A 234 -9.58 11.50 -10.42
CA ASP A 234 -10.44 10.84 -11.41
C ASP A 234 -10.81 9.41 -10.97
N LEU A 235 -12.05 9.20 -10.54
CA LEU A 235 -12.66 7.92 -10.17
C LEU A 235 -13.55 7.32 -11.27
N SER A 236 -13.48 7.83 -12.51
CA SER A 236 -14.41 7.43 -13.57
C SER A 236 -14.42 5.92 -13.80
N GLY A 237 -15.61 5.32 -13.73
CA GLY A 237 -15.80 3.88 -13.91
C GLY A 237 -15.18 3.00 -12.81
N ALA A 238 -14.70 3.57 -11.71
CA ALA A 238 -14.20 2.79 -10.58
C ALA A 238 -15.35 2.04 -9.88
N ASN A 239 -15.00 0.93 -9.23
CA ASN A 239 -15.95 0.16 -8.41
C ASN A 239 -15.63 0.32 -6.92
N LEU A 240 -16.47 1.07 -6.22
CA LEU A 240 -16.43 1.32 -4.77
C LEU A 240 -17.61 0.68 -4.05
N GLN A 241 -18.15 -0.43 -4.58
CA GLN A 241 -19.22 -1.16 -3.92
C GLN A 241 -18.84 -1.52 -2.48
N ASP A 242 -19.75 -1.27 -1.54
CA ASP A 242 -19.60 -1.49 -0.10
C ASP A 242 -18.38 -0.77 0.55
N ALA A 243 -17.80 0.22 -0.13
CA ALA A 243 -16.67 0.98 0.42
C ALA A 243 -17.11 1.95 1.53
N ASP A 244 -16.22 2.24 2.48
CA ASP A 244 -16.45 3.21 3.54
C ASP A 244 -15.67 4.50 3.27
N LEU A 245 -16.35 5.51 2.72
CA LEU A 245 -15.82 6.85 2.45
C LEU A 245 -16.14 7.85 3.57
N THR A 246 -16.49 7.40 4.78
CA THR A 246 -16.91 8.29 5.87
C THR A 246 -15.88 9.42 6.09
N ALA A 247 -16.37 10.67 6.06
CA ALA A 247 -15.59 11.89 6.21
C ALA A 247 -14.46 12.08 5.17
N ALA A 248 -14.56 11.46 3.99
CA ALA A 248 -13.63 11.71 2.90
C ALA A 248 -13.77 13.14 2.33
N VAL A 249 -12.67 13.67 1.80
CA VAL A 249 -12.63 14.96 1.10
C VAL A 249 -12.46 14.71 -0.39
N ALA A 250 -13.56 14.67 -1.14
CA ALA A 250 -13.63 14.38 -2.57
C ALA A 250 -14.12 15.60 -3.36
N THR A 251 -13.51 16.76 -3.10
CA THR A 251 -13.86 18.00 -3.79
C THR A 251 -13.36 18.00 -5.22
N ARG A 252 -14.17 18.48 -6.17
CA ARG A 252 -13.81 18.52 -7.61
C ARG A 252 -13.39 17.16 -8.20
N THR A 253 -13.81 16.07 -7.58
CA THR A 253 -13.52 14.71 -8.02
C THR A 253 -14.44 14.32 -9.18
N ARG A 254 -13.92 13.56 -10.15
CA ARG A 254 -14.73 13.01 -11.24
C ARG A 254 -15.18 11.59 -10.87
N LEU A 255 -16.46 11.40 -10.66
CA LEU A 255 -17.08 10.11 -10.29
C LEU A 255 -17.93 9.55 -11.44
N THR A 256 -17.71 9.99 -12.68
CA THR A 256 -18.60 9.61 -13.78
C THR A 256 -18.63 8.10 -14.00
N GLY A 257 -19.81 7.48 -13.93
CA GLY A 257 -19.98 6.03 -14.08
C GLY A 257 -19.41 5.18 -12.95
N THR A 258 -19.09 5.77 -11.79
CA THR A 258 -18.57 5.04 -10.63
C THR A 258 -19.68 4.23 -9.96
N ASN A 259 -19.37 3.00 -9.53
CA ASN A 259 -20.27 2.20 -8.70
C ASN A 259 -19.99 2.49 -7.21
N LEU A 260 -20.97 3.04 -6.50
CA LEU A 260 -20.96 3.30 -5.06
C LEU A 260 -22.10 2.55 -4.34
N GLY A 261 -22.62 1.48 -4.94
CA GLY A 261 -23.69 0.68 -4.36
C GLY A 261 -23.31 0.14 -2.97
N GLY A 262 -24.19 0.34 -1.98
CA GLY A 262 -23.94 -0.03 -0.58
C GLY A 262 -22.85 0.78 0.13
N ALA A 263 -22.22 1.76 -0.52
CA ALA A 263 -21.14 2.54 0.08
C ALA A 263 -21.65 3.45 1.19
N ARG A 264 -20.78 3.71 2.17
CA ARG A 264 -21.01 4.68 3.24
C ARG A 264 -20.33 5.99 2.90
N LEU A 265 -21.09 7.06 2.76
CA LEU A 265 -20.58 8.39 2.45
C LEU A 265 -20.85 9.40 3.57
N ASP A 266 -21.16 8.95 4.78
CA ASP A 266 -21.45 9.84 5.91
C ASP A 266 -20.37 10.94 6.08
N PHE A 267 -20.77 12.20 6.19
CA PHE A 267 -19.90 13.38 6.35
C PHE A 267 -18.93 13.64 5.18
N THR A 268 -19.12 13.00 4.02
CA THR A 268 -18.23 13.18 2.86
C THR A 268 -18.43 14.55 2.23
N ASN A 269 -17.32 15.22 1.88
CA ASN A 269 -17.36 16.43 1.07
C ASN A 269 -17.20 16.08 -0.41
N LEU A 270 -18.29 16.19 -1.17
CA LEU A 270 -18.38 15.99 -2.62
C LEU A 270 -18.65 17.32 -3.35
N SER A 271 -18.34 18.46 -2.74
CA SER A 271 -18.58 19.75 -3.37
C SER A 271 -17.82 19.88 -4.69
N LEU A 272 -18.49 20.44 -5.69
CA LEU A 272 -17.98 20.62 -7.06
C LEU A 272 -17.61 19.31 -7.79
N ALA A 273 -18.00 18.14 -7.26
CA ALA A 273 -17.73 16.85 -7.91
C ALA A 273 -18.66 16.58 -9.10
N ASP A 274 -18.22 15.74 -10.04
CA ASP A 274 -19.02 15.28 -11.17
C ASP A 274 -19.52 13.86 -10.92
N LEU A 275 -20.80 13.71 -10.57
CA LEU A 275 -21.44 12.44 -10.21
C LEU A 275 -22.31 11.85 -11.33
N ARG A 276 -22.18 12.31 -12.57
CA ARG A 276 -23.04 11.82 -13.67
C ARG A 276 -22.93 10.30 -13.84
N GLY A 277 -24.07 9.63 -13.80
CA GLY A 277 -24.16 8.18 -13.98
C GLY A 277 -23.53 7.36 -12.86
N VAL A 278 -23.32 7.94 -11.67
CA VAL A 278 -22.95 7.17 -10.47
C VAL A 278 -24.10 6.25 -10.08
N ASP A 279 -23.77 5.01 -9.71
CA ASP A 279 -24.70 4.10 -9.02
C ASP A 279 -24.58 4.29 -7.51
N LEU A 280 -25.64 4.78 -6.86
CA LEU A 280 -25.74 4.94 -5.40
C LEU A 280 -26.68 3.92 -4.76
N THR A 281 -27.03 2.82 -5.42
CA THR A 281 -28.04 1.87 -4.94
C THR A 281 -27.71 1.38 -3.53
N GLY A 282 -28.60 1.66 -2.56
CA GLY A 282 -28.40 1.27 -1.16
C GLY A 282 -27.27 2.00 -0.43
N ALA A 283 -26.70 3.06 -1.00
CA ALA A 283 -25.71 3.89 -0.34
C ALA A 283 -26.33 4.73 0.80
N ALA A 284 -25.49 5.06 1.79
CA ALA A 284 -25.87 5.89 2.93
C ALA A 284 -25.19 7.27 2.85
N LEU A 285 -26.00 8.33 2.81
CA LEU A 285 -25.57 9.72 2.70
C LEU A 285 -26.15 10.52 3.87
N HIS A 286 -25.42 10.55 5.00
CA HIS A 286 -25.69 11.42 6.13
C HIS A 286 -24.75 12.63 6.14
N GLN A 287 -25.24 13.85 6.24
CA GLN A 287 -24.42 15.08 6.28
C GLN A 287 -23.42 15.21 5.13
N VAL A 288 -23.83 14.84 3.90
CA VAL A 288 -22.99 14.94 2.71
C VAL A 288 -23.08 16.33 2.09
N ASP A 289 -21.93 16.89 1.71
CA ASP A 289 -21.86 18.17 1.00
C ASP A 289 -21.81 17.95 -0.52
N LEU A 290 -22.87 18.31 -1.23
CA LEU A 290 -23.01 18.25 -2.70
C LEU A 290 -23.12 19.64 -3.34
N ARG A 291 -22.68 20.70 -2.64
CA ARG A 291 -22.74 22.07 -3.18
C ARG A 291 -21.92 22.20 -4.46
N GLY A 292 -22.53 22.76 -5.50
CA GLY A 292 -21.93 22.88 -6.82
C GLY A 292 -21.63 21.57 -7.56
N ALA A 293 -22.09 20.42 -7.04
CA ALA A 293 -21.89 19.14 -7.68
C ALA A 293 -22.78 18.98 -8.93
N ASN A 294 -22.35 18.12 -9.86
CA ASN A 294 -23.15 17.71 -11.01
C ASN A 294 -23.85 16.36 -10.72
N LEU A 295 -25.15 16.41 -10.49
CA LEU A 295 -26.01 15.27 -10.14
C LEU A 295 -26.90 14.83 -11.31
N LEU A 296 -26.64 15.31 -12.53
CA LEU A 296 -27.49 15.04 -13.69
C LEU A 296 -27.66 13.53 -13.90
N GLY A 297 -28.92 13.07 -13.88
CA GLY A 297 -29.29 11.67 -14.09
C GLY A 297 -28.95 10.72 -12.94
N VAL A 298 -28.55 11.22 -11.77
CA VAL A 298 -28.34 10.39 -10.58
C VAL A 298 -29.70 9.99 -9.99
N ASP A 299 -29.88 8.69 -9.76
CA ASP A 299 -31.07 8.14 -9.11
C ASP A 299 -30.88 8.09 -7.59
N PHE A 300 -31.77 8.78 -6.86
CA PHE A 300 -31.78 8.83 -5.41
C PHE A 300 -32.89 7.96 -4.77
N SER A 301 -33.70 7.26 -5.57
CA SER A 301 -34.90 6.53 -5.11
C SER A 301 -34.64 5.42 -4.09
N THR A 302 -33.42 4.90 -4.03
CA THR A 302 -33.00 3.83 -3.10
C THR A 302 -31.89 4.27 -2.14
N VAL A 303 -31.60 5.57 -2.10
CA VAL A 303 -30.51 6.15 -1.32
C VAL A 303 -31.03 6.59 0.04
N THR A 304 -30.36 6.20 1.12
CA THR A 304 -30.70 6.73 2.44
C THR A 304 -30.10 8.11 2.59
N LEU A 305 -30.93 9.15 2.53
CA LEU A 305 -30.51 10.56 2.62
C LEU A 305 -30.85 11.13 4.00
N THR A 306 -29.91 11.85 4.61
CA THR A 306 -30.18 12.70 5.79
C THR A 306 -29.23 13.91 5.79
N GLU A 307 -29.77 15.12 5.95
CA GLU A 307 -28.97 16.35 6.10
C GLU A 307 -27.97 16.63 4.96
N VAL A 308 -28.35 16.29 3.72
CA VAL A 308 -27.52 16.54 2.52
C VAL A 308 -27.60 18.01 2.11
N GLN A 309 -26.44 18.61 1.78
CA GLN A 309 -26.33 20.03 1.43
C GLN A 309 -26.19 20.20 -0.09
N THR A 310 -27.05 21.03 -0.68
CA THR A 310 -26.96 21.51 -2.07
C THR A 310 -27.15 23.02 -2.08
N ASP A 311 -26.74 23.71 -3.16
CA ASP A 311 -26.90 25.17 -3.28
C ASP A 311 -27.29 25.61 -4.69
N SER A 312 -27.37 26.92 -4.91
CA SER A 312 -27.76 27.50 -6.21
C SER A 312 -26.83 27.14 -7.37
N THR A 313 -25.66 26.56 -7.10
CA THR A 313 -24.68 26.16 -8.11
C THR A 313 -24.70 24.65 -8.40
N THR A 314 -25.42 23.86 -7.59
CA THR A 314 -25.60 22.42 -7.83
C THR A 314 -26.46 22.19 -9.08
N LEU A 315 -26.03 21.30 -9.97
CA LEU A 315 -26.82 20.83 -11.11
C LEU A 315 -27.60 19.58 -10.70
N CYS A 316 -28.91 19.69 -10.59
CA CYS A 316 -29.80 18.67 -10.06
C CYS A 316 -30.09 17.54 -11.06
N PRO A 317 -30.64 16.39 -10.59
CA PRO A 317 -30.96 15.26 -11.45
C PRO A 317 -31.88 15.57 -12.63
N ASP A 318 -32.76 16.56 -12.48
CA ASP A 318 -33.72 17.04 -13.48
C ASP A 318 -33.16 18.10 -14.45
N ALA A 319 -31.83 18.28 -14.47
CA ALA A 319 -31.11 19.25 -15.27
C ALA A 319 -31.35 20.73 -14.91
N THR A 320 -31.85 21.03 -13.71
CA THR A 320 -31.99 22.40 -13.19
C THR A 320 -30.83 22.78 -12.27
N TYR A 321 -30.57 24.08 -12.11
CA TYR A 321 -29.64 24.58 -11.09
C TYR A 321 -30.40 25.05 -9.86
N GLY A 322 -29.95 24.64 -8.68
CA GLY A 322 -30.60 25.05 -7.44
C GLY A 322 -30.31 24.14 -6.25
N PRO A 323 -30.81 24.52 -5.06
CA PRO A 323 -30.91 23.58 -3.96
C PRO A 323 -31.84 22.43 -4.39
N CYS A 324 -31.26 21.26 -4.64
CA CYS A 324 -31.98 20.12 -5.20
C CYS A 324 -32.96 19.55 -4.17
N VAL A 325 -34.18 19.29 -4.60
CA VAL A 325 -35.16 18.53 -3.81
C VAL A 325 -34.91 17.05 -4.06
N LEU A 326 -34.08 16.44 -3.21
CA LEU A 326 -33.82 15.00 -3.23
C LEU A 326 -34.90 14.30 -2.39
N GLN A 327 -35.51 13.24 -2.91
CA GLN A 327 -36.59 12.53 -2.23
C GLN A 327 -36.01 11.61 -1.14
N TYR A 328 -36.59 11.69 0.07
CA TYR A 328 -36.28 10.89 1.25
C TYR A 328 -37.14 9.63 1.35
#